data_AF-X0ST84-F1
#
_entry.id   AF-X0ST84-F1
#
_cell.length_a   1.000
_cell.length_b   1.000
_cell.length_c   1.000
_cell.angle_alpha   90.00
_cell.angle_beta   90.00
_cell.angle_gamma   90.00
#
_symmetry.space_group_name_H-M   'P 1'
#
loop_
_entity.id
_entity.type
_entity.pdbx_description
1 polymer ?
#
loop_
_entity_poly.entity_id
_entity_poly.type
_entity_poly.pdbx_seq_one_letter_code
_entity_poly.pdbx_strand_id
1 'polypeptide(L)'
;VFLQLTQACFAHAWAAGFENMFIAVSPGHASFFHDFLQFERGARRDYSDEVEDIVEGMTLSVANSENLARGFDELIGPQDAFLYDFFFTKNHHHRHIHAWTHMANRIFTDPLKLRELFISSSNLLLNCSANELDAIQRRWGDDVFWNVWGEQSPLAGSQTLCPVAQTSAA
;
A
#
# COMPACT_ATOMS: atom_id res chain seq x y z
N VAL A 1 15.86 -12.40 -4.26
CA VAL A 1 14.45 -11.96 -4.37
C VAL A 1 14.22 -10.64 -3.64
N PHE A 2 14.51 -10.55 -2.33
CA PHE A 2 14.30 -9.32 -1.53
C PHE A 2 14.91 -8.07 -2.16
N LEU A 3 16.18 -8.09 -2.57
CA LEU A 3 16.84 -6.89 -3.12
C LEU A 3 16.15 -6.31 -4.38
N GLN A 4 15.66 -7.16 -5.28
CA GLN A 4 14.96 -6.72 -6.48
C GLN A 4 13.56 -6.15 -6.15
N LEU A 5 12.86 -6.76 -5.20
CA LEU A 5 11.59 -6.21 -4.69
C LEU A 5 11.81 -4.87 -3.99
N THR A 6 12.85 -4.77 -3.16
CA THR A 6 13.27 -3.51 -2.53
C THR A 6 13.56 -2.47 -3.60
N GLN A 7 14.34 -2.80 -4.63
CA GLN A 7 14.64 -1.90 -5.75
C GLN A 7 13.36 -1.38 -6.43
N ALA A 8 12.36 -2.23 -6.66
CA ALA A 8 11.06 -1.83 -7.19
C ALA A 8 10.29 -0.90 -6.23
N CYS A 9 10.29 -1.20 -4.92
CA CYS A 9 9.66 -0.35 -3.91
C CYS A 9 10.29 1.05 -3.84
N PHE A 10 11.62 1.14 -3.91
CA PHE A 10 12.33 2.43 -3.97
C PHE A 10 11.96 3.22 -5.22
N ALA A 11 11.92 2.57 -6.39
CA ALA A 11 11.50 3.22 -7.63
C ALA A 11 10.08 3.81 -7.51
N HIS A 12 9.17 3.08 -6.87
CA HIS A 12 7.81 3.55 -6.65
C HIS A 12 7.75 4.70 -5.65
N ALA A 13 8.46 4.61 -4.51
CA ALA A 13 8.49 5.65 -3.51
C ALA A 13 9.00 6.98 -4.08
N TRP A 14 10.06 6.90 -4.90
CA TRP A 14 10.63 8.06 -5.57
C TRP A 14 9.69 8.67 -6.60
N ALA A 15 9.13 7.84 -7.49
CA ALA A 15 8.22 8.31 -8.53
C ALA A 15 6.91 8.89 -7.97
N ALA A 16 6.43 8.37 -6.84
CA ALA A 16 5.25 8.88 -6.16
C ALA A 16 5.52 10.11 -5.27
N GLY A 17 6.79 10.49 -5.07
CA GLY A 17 7.17 11.60 -4.19
C GLY A 17 6.91 11.32 -2.71
N PHE A 18 6.99 10.06 -2.27
CA PHE A 18 6.84 9.73 -0.86
C PHE A 18 8.05 10.19 -0.04
N GLU A 19 7.79 10.76 1.12
CA GLU A 19 8.85 11.20 2.04
C GLU A 19 9.49 10.03 2.79
N ASN A 20 8.68 9.01 3.11
CA ASN A 20 9.08 7.89 3.94
C ASN A 20 8.61 6.56 3.35
N MET A 21 9.41 5.53 3.55
CA MET A 21 9.05 4.13 3.35
C MET A 21 8.89 3.45 4.71
N PHE A 22 7.88 2.58 4.82
CA PHE A 22 7.68 1.74 6.00
C PHE A 22 7.73 0.27 5.60
N ILE A 23 8.35 -0.54 6.45
CA ILE A 23 8.36 -2.00 6.33
C ILE A 23 8.00 -2.62 7.68
N ALA A 24 7.36 -3.78 7.65
CA ALA A 24 7.22 -4.66 8.81
C ALA A 24 7.89 -5.98 8.45
N VAL A 25 8.89 -6.39 9.21
CA VAL A 25 9.73 -7.56 8.90
C VAL A 25 9.88 -8.46 10.11
N SER A 26 9.94 -9.77 9.90
CA SER A 26 10.27 -10.70 10.97
C SER A 26 11.65 -10.37 11.56
N PRO A 27 11.87 -10.52 12.87
CA PRO A 27 13.13 -10.14 13.53
C PRO A 27 14.39 -10.74 12.89
N GLY A 28 14.30 -11.93 12.30
CA GLY A 28 15.42 -12.58 11.60
C GLY A 28 15.92 -11.83 10.36
N HIS A 29 15.11 -10.94 9.78
CA HIS A 29 15.49 -10.11 8.62
C HIS A 29 15.81 -8.66 8.98
N ALA A 30 15.59 -8.27 10.24
CA ALA A 30 15.73 -6.90 10.72
C ALA A 30 17.13 -6.30 10.43
N SER A 31 18.19 -7.09 10.64
CA SER A 31 19.57 -6.64 10.40
C SER A 31 19.86 -6.27 8.95
N PHE A 32 19.28 -6.97 7.97
CA PHE A 32 19.47 -6.57 6.58
C PHE A 32 18.90 -5.16 6.32
N PHE A 33 17.69 -4.88 6.78
CA PHE A 33 17.07 -3.58 6.54
C PHE A 33 17.68 -2.47 7.41
N HIS A 34 18.04 -2.77 8.65
CA HIS A 34 18.64 -1.80 9.55
C HIS A 34 20.11 -1.54 9.23
N ASP A 35 20.94 -2.58 9.18
CA ASP A 35 22.40 -2.42 9.10
C ASP A 35 22.85 -2.07 7.68
N PHE A 36 22.18 -2.64 6.66
CA PHE A 36 22.55 -2.43 5.25
C PHE A 36 21.73 -1.32 4.58
N LEU A 37 20.41 -1.33 4.74
CA LEU A 37 19.53 -0.32 4.12
C LEU A 37 19.21 0.88 5.03
N GLN A 38 19.74 0.89 6.27
CA GLN A 38 19.64 2.02 7.20
C GLN A 38 18.20 2.44 7.53
N PHE A 39 17.27 1.47 7.53
CA PHE A 39 15.94 1.68 8.10
C PHE A 39 16.07 1.88 9.62
N GLU A 40 15.40 2.90 10.13
CA GLU A 40 15.28 3.17 11.56
C GLU A 40 14.29 2.19 12.19
N ARG A 41 14.72 1.54 13.28
CA ARG A 41 13.91 0.56 14.00
C ARG A 41 12.80 1.25 14.79
N GLY A 42 11.59 0.75 14.64
CA GLY A 42 10.41 1.18 15.38
C GLY A 42 9.92 0.11 16.35
N ALA A 43 8.60 0.11 16.59
CA ALA A 43 7.97 -0.81 17.53
C ALA A 43 7.88 -2.24 16.97
N ARG A 44 7.97 -3.22 17.89
CA ARG A 44 7.60 -4.61 17.62
C ARG A 44 6.13 -4.83 17.87
N ARG A 45 5.50 -5.69 17.06
CA ARG A 45 4.10 -6.08 17.18
C ARG A 45 3.95 -7.56 16.92
N ASP A 46 3.03 -8.20 17.62
CA ASP A 46 2.54 -9.53 17.29
C ASP A 46 1.21 -9.36 16.54
N TYR A 47 1.08 -9.97 15.36
CA TYR A 47 -0.11 -9.85 14.53
C TYR A 47 -1.12 -10.99 14.73
N SER A 48 -0.80 -11.98 15.56
CA SER A 48 -1.68 -13.13 15.78
C SER A 48 -1.81 -13.46 17.26
N ASP A 49 -3.04 -13.72 17.70
CA ASP A 49 -3.33 -14.17 19.05
C ASP A 49 -3.16 -15.69 19.21
N GLU A 50 -2.98 -16.42 18.09
CA GLU A 50 -2.95 -17.89 18.04
C GLU A 50 -1.55 -18.46 17.74
N VAL A 51 -0.72 -17.70 17.03
CA VAL A 51 0.64 -18.07 16.60
C VAL A 51 1.54 -16.87 16.79
N GLU A 52 2.75 -17.06 17.33
CA GLU A 52 3.72 -15.98 17.47
C GLU A 52 4.14 -15.45 16.08
N ASP A 53 3.55 -14.33 15.66
CA ASP A 53 3.84 -13.63 14.40
C ASP A 53 4.40 -12.25 14.70
N ILE A 54 5.55 -12.25 15.36
CA ILE A 54 6.25 -11.04 15.75
C ILE A 54 6.91 -10.41 14.53
N VAL A 55 6.61 -9.14 14.31
CA VAL A 55 7.27 -8.27 13.35
C VAL A 55 7.94 -7.08 14.03
N GLU A 56 8.93 -6.52 13.36
CA GLU A 56 9.55 -5.24 13.69
C GLU A 56 9.21 -4.23 12.60
N GLY A 57 8.51 -3.16 12.99
CA GLY A 57 8.24 -2.03 12.10
C GLY A 57 9.47 -1.17 11.95
N MET A 58 9.78 -0.71 10.74
CA MET A 58 10.93 0.14 10.46
C MET A 58 10.60 1.20 9.41
N THR A 59 11.27 2.36 9.51
CA THR A 59 11.05 3.50 8.61
C THR A 59 12.34 3.96 7.96
N LEU A 60 12.27 4.38 6.70
CA LEU A 60 13.38 5.00 5.99
C LEU A 60 12.92 6.31 5.36
N SER A 61 13.65 7.39 5.62
CA SER A 61 13.49 8.63 4.86
C SER A 61 14.01 8.43 3.45
N VAL A 62 13.13 8.63 2.46
CA VAL A 62 13.46 8.48 1.04
C VAL A 62 14.53 9.50 0.66
N ALA A 63 14.42 10.75 1.10
CA ALA A 63 15.43 11.79 0.86
C ALA A 63 16.80 11.41 1.45
N ASN A 64 16.85 10.84 2.65
CA ASN A 64 18.11 10.42 3.28
C ASN A 64 18.73 9.21 2.59
N SER A 65 17.91 8.33 2.00
CA SER A 65 18.38 7.10 1.37
C SER A 65 19.30 7.33 0.17
N GLU A 66 19.12 8.42 -0.57
CA GLU A 66 20.05 8.81 -1.64
C GLU A 66 21.44 9.14 -1.09
N ASN A 67 21.50 9.97 -0.05
CA ASN A 67 22.77 10.37 0.57
C ASN A 67 23.50 9.16 1.17
N LEU A 68 22.75 8.21 1.73
CA LEU A 68 23.30 6.98 2.27
C LEU A 68 23.91 6.10 1.18
N ALA A 69 23.22 5.91 0.06
CA ALA A 69 23.76 5.13 -1.06
C ALA A 69 25.05 5.75 -1.61
N ARG A 70 25.10 7.07 -1.75
CA ARG A 70 26.32 7.80 -2.15
C ARG A 70 27.46 7.63 -1.14
N GLY A 71 27.16 7.74 0.16
CA GLY A 71 28.16 7.57 1.21
C GLY A 71 28.77 6.17 1.25
N PHE A 72 27.98 5.12 0.99
CA PHE A 72 28.50 3.76 0.85
C PHE A 72 29.39 3.59 -0.40
N ASP A 73 28.97 4.14 -1.53
CA ASP A 73 29.76 4.08 -2.77
C ASP A 73 31.12 4.80 -2.59
N GLU A 74 31.14 5.95 -1.91
CA GLU A 74 32.39 6.67 -1.56
C GLU A 74 33.31 5.85 -0.65
N LEU A 75 32.76 5.10 0.30
CA LEU A 75 33.52 4.24 1.21
C LEU A 75 34.15 3.03 0.50
N ILE A 76 33.44 2.45 -0.48
CA ILE A 76 33.88 1.26 -1.23
C ILE A 76 34.88 1.64 -2.33
N GLY A 77 34.70 2.81 -2.94
CA GLY A 77 35.63 3.38 -3.91
C GLY A 77 34.95 4.40 -4.83
N PRO A 78 35.50 5.62 -4.97
CA PRO A 78 34.82 6.75 -5.62
C PRO A 78 34.55 6.59 -7.13
N GLN A 79 35.01 5.50 -7.75
CA GLN A 79 34.78 5.25 -9.18
C GLN A 79 33.49 4.49 -9.47
N ASP A 80 32.91 3.82 -8.47
CA ASP A 80 31.75 2.97 -8.65
C ASP A 80 30.58 3.51 -7.80
N ALA A 81 29.75 4.37 -8.40
CA ALA A 81 28.47 4.80 -7.82
C ALA A 81 27.43 3.67 -7.90
N PHE A 82 27.81 2.45 -7.49
CA PHE A 82 27.06 1.23 -7.76
C PHE A 82 25.71 1.21 -7.04
N LEU A 83 25.67 1.46 -5.73
CA LEU A 83 24.43 1.41 -4.96
C LEU A 83 23.51 2.57 -5.34
N TYR A 84 24.08 3.76 -5.52
CA TYR A 84 23.33 4.91 -5.97
C TYR A 84 22.71 4.66 -7.35
N ASP A 85 23.48 4.12 -8.29
CA ASP A 85 22.96 3.77 -9.62
C ASP A 85 21.92 2.66 -9.54
N PHE A 86 22.17 1.64 -8.71
CA PHE A 86 21.28 0.51 -8.58
C PHE A 86 19.90 0.92 -8.06
N PHE A 87 19.81 1.74 -7.01
CA PHE A 87 18.53 2.12 -6.42
C PHE A 87 17.86 3.33 -7.09
N PHE A 88 18.63 4.25 -7.66
CA PHE A 88 18.11 5.53 -8.13
C PHE A 88 18.29 5.75 -9.64
N THR A 89 19.51 5.97 -10.16
CA THR A 89 19.65 6.47 -11.55
C THR A 89 19.45 5.40 -12.63
N LYS A 90 19.90 4.16 -12.38
CA LYS A 90 19.84 3.02 -13.31
C LYS A 90 18.84 1.96 -12.85
N ASN A 91 17.94 2.33 -11.95
CA ASN A 91 16.89 1.45 -11.49
C ASN A 91 15.89 1.17 -12.65
N HIS A 92 16.01 -0.02 -13.22
CA HIS A 92 15.26 -0.43 -14.41
C HIS A 92 13.73 -0.47 -14.20
N HIS A 93 13.25 -0.42 -12.96
CA HIS A 93 11.81 -0.37 -12.66
C HIS A 93 11.19 1.00 -12.94
N HIS A 94 11.96 2.09 -12.96
CA HIS A 94 11.43 3.44 -13.22
C HIS A 94 10.59 3.52 -14.49
N ARG A 95 11.01 2.84 -15.56
CA ARG A 95 10.27 2.81 -16.84
C ARG A 95 8.91 2.11 -16.75
N HIS A 96 8.65 1.35 -15.69
CA HIS A 96 7.43 0.57 -15.51
C HIS A 96 6.46 1.21 -14.51
N ILE A 97 6.92 2.10 -13.61
CA ILE A 97 6.10 2.62 -12.51
C ILE A 97 4.80 3.26 -13.02
N HIS A 98 4.86 4.14 -14.03
CA HIS A 98 3.65 4.78 -14.54
C HIS A 98 2.60 3.79 -15.05
N ALA A 99 3.03 2.74 -15.76
CA ALA A 99 2.13 1.71 -16.27
C ALA A 99 1.53 0.90 -15.12
N TRP A 100 2.34 0.55 -14.11
CA TRP A 100 1.88 -0.15 -12.91
C TRP A 100 0.90 0.69 -12.10
N THR A 101 1.20 1.96 -11.85
CA THR A 101 0.31 2.90 -11.14
C THR A 101 -1.01 3.06 -11.89
N HIS A 102 -0.99 3.23 -13.21
CA HIS A 102 -2.21 3.31 -14.00
C HIS A 102 -3.05 2.02 -13.92
N MET A 103 -2.41 0.86 -14.00
CA MET A 103 -3.08 -0.42 -13.89
C MET A 103 -3.66 -0.66 -12.49
N ALA A 104 -2.89 -0.31 -11.45
CA ALA A 104 -3.33 -0.39 -10.06
C ALA A 104 -4.53 0.52 -9.83
N ASN A 105 -4.47 1.78 -10.26
CA ASN A 105 -5.60 2.71 -10.17
C ASN A 105 -6.83 2.11 -10.84
N ARG A 106 -6.72 1.63 -12.08
CA ARG A 106 -7.86 1.03 -12.79
C ARG A 106 -8.46 -0.17 -12.05
N ILE A 107 -7.64 -1.01 -11.42
CA ILE A 107 -8.13 -2.18 -10.67
C ILE A 107 -8.77 -1.76 -9.35
N PHE A 108 -8.11 -0.88 -8.59
CA PHE A 108 -8.57 -0.46 -7.27
C PHE A 108 -9.63 0.65 -7.28
N THR A 109 -10.02 1.13 -8.46
CA THR A 109 -11.22 1.97 -8.64
C THR A 109 -12.38 1.23 -9.31
N ASP A 110 -12.21 -0.04 -9.68
CA ASP A 110 -13.26 -0.84 -10.32
C ASP A 110 -14.11 -1.54 -9.24
N PRO A 111 -15.36 -1.12 -9.00
CA PRO A 111 -16.18 -1.67 -7.94
C PRO A 111 -16.46 -3.17 -8.10
N LEU A 112 -16.49 -3.69 -9.33
CA LEU A 112 -16.72 -5.11 -9.58
C LEU A 112 -15.53 -5.94 -9.10
N LYS A 113 -14.31 -5.48 -9.38
CA LYS A 113 -13.08 -6.14 -8.91
C LYS A 113 -12.90 -6.03 -7.41
N LEU A 114 -13.18 -4.86 -6.85
CA LEU A 114 -13.15 -4.67 -5.40
C LEU A 114 -14.16 -5.60 -4.71
N ARG A 115 -15.37 -5.75 -5.26
CA ARG A 115 -16.37 -6.69 -4.75
C ARG A 115 -15.89 -8.15 -4.85
N GLU A 116 -15.33 -8.54 -6.00
CA GLU A 116 -14.77 -9.88 -6.17
C GLU A 116 -13.68 -10.18 -5.13
N LEU A 117 -12.76 -9.24 -4.90
CA LEU A 117 -11.64 -9.39 -3.97
C LEU A 117 -12.09 -9.42 -2.51
N PHE A 118 -12.92 -8.46 -2.10
CA PHE A 118 -13.19 -8.17 -0.70
C PHE A 118 -14.49 -8.77 -0.16
N ILE A 119 -15.36 -9.29 -1.04
CA ILE A 119 -16.58 -9.97 -0.66
C ILE A 119 -16.52 -11.40 -1.19
N SER A 120 -16.59 -11.61 -2.51
CA SER A 120 -16.80 -12.94 -3.09
C SER A 120 -15.65 -13.92 -2.80
N SER A 121 -14.40 -13.46 -2.83
CA SER A 121 -13.22 -14.34 -2.70
C SER A 121 -12.70 -14.48 -1.28
N SER A 122 -12.89 -13.46 -0.43
CA SER A 122 -12.29 -13.39 0.91
C SER A 122 -13.28 -13.25 2.05
N ASN A 123 -14.54 -12.88 1.78
CA ASN A 123 -15.52 -12.47 2.77
C ASN A 123 -15.02 -11.36 3.73
N LEU A 124 -13.99 -10.59 3.36
CA LEU A 124 -13.35 -9.62 4.25
C LEU A 124 -14.36 -8.61 4.79
N LEU A 125 -15.10 -7.94 3.89
CA LEU A 125 -16.06 -6.91 4.33
C LEU A 125 -17.23 -7.52 5.12
N LEU A 126 -17.58 -8.78 4.86
CA LEU A 126 -18.62 -9.48 5.63
C LEU A 126 -18.19 -9.79 7.06
N ASN A 127 -16.88 -9.91 7.30
CA ASN A 127 -16.31 -10.19 8.61
C ASN A 127 -15.86 -8.92 9.36
N CYS A 128 -15.86 -7.76 8.70
CA CYS A 128 -15.51 -6.50 9.33
C CYS A 128 -16.58 -6.07 10.35
N SER A 129 -16.13 -5.58 11.50
CA SER A 129 -16.95 -4.86 12.46
C SER A 129 -17.47 -3.54 11.87
N ALA A 130 -18.51 -2.97 12.48
CA ALA A 130 -19.07 -1.68 12.05
C ALA A 130 -18.02 -0.55 12.04
N ASN A 131 -17.08 -0.56 12.99
CA ASN A 131 -16.02 0.45 13.06
C ASN A 131 -15.00 0.29 11.92
N GLU A 132 -14.69 -0.94 11.51
CA GLU A 132 -13.81 -1.22 10.38
C GLU A 132 -14.48 -0.84 9.07
N LEU A 133 -15.76 -1.15 8.91
CA LEU A 133 -16.54 -0.73 7.73
C LEU A 133 -16.61 0.80 7.62
N ASP A 134 -16.85 1.51 8.73
CA ASP A 134 -16.83 2.99 8.75
C ASP A 134 -15.44 3.55 8.38
N ALA A 135 -14.35 2.94 8.88
CA ALA A 135 -13.00 3.34 8.52
C ALA A 135 -12.70 3.12 7.03
N ILE A 136 -13.17 2.00 6.46
CA ILE A 136 -13.04 1.70 5.03
C ILE A 136 -13.87 2.69 4.21
N GLN A 137 -15.12 2.95 4.58
CA GLN A 137 -16.00 3.93 3.92
C GLN A 137 -15.35 5.31 3.88
N ARG A 138 -14.86 5.81 5.02
CA ARG A 138 -14.15 7.10 5.09
C ARG A 138 -12.92 7.16 4.18
N ARG A 139 -12.24 6.03 3.97
CA ARG A 139 -11.03 5.96 3.14
C ARG A 139 -11.33 5.83 1.66
N TRP A 140 -12.33 5.05 1.28
CA TRP A 140 -12.71 4.80 -0.11
C TRP A 140 -13.65 5.86 -0.67
N GLY A 141 -14.36 6.57 0.20
CA GLY A 141 -15.46 7.46 -0.17
C GLY A 141 -16.78 6.70 -0.36
N ASP A 142 -17.88 7.42 -0.18
CA ASP A 142 -19.23 6.85 -0.19
C ASP A 142 -19.56 6.13 -1.50
N ASP A 143 -19.24 6.74 -2.65
CA ASP A 143 -19.59 6.18 -3.96
C ASP A 143 -18.94 4.81 -4.20
N VAL A 144 -17.64 4.68 -3.94
CA VAL A 144 -16.92 3.41 -4.13
C VAL A 144 -17.41 2.39 -3.11
N PHE A 145 -17.54 2.80 -1.84
CA PHE A 145 -17.96 1.91 -0.77
C PHE A 145 -19.34 1.32 -1.04
N TRP A 146 -20.34 2.14 -1.38
CA TRP A 146 -21.69 1.64 -1.63
C TRP A 146 -21.82 0.85 -2.92
N ASN A 147 -21.02 1.16 -3.95
CA ASN A 147 -20.97 0.30 -5.15
C ASN A 147 -20.35 -1.08 -4.86
N VAL A 148 -19.46 -1.19 -3.87
CA VAL A 148 -18.86 -2.48 -3.49
C VAL A 148 -19.75 -3.24 -2.50
N TRP A 149 -20.18 -2.57 -1.43
CA TRP A 149 -20.87 -3.15 -0.27
C TRP A 149 -22.40 -3.16 -0.38
N GLY A 150 -23.00 -2.21 -1.12
CA GLY A 150 -24.43 -1.87 -1.05
C GLY A 150 -25.39 -3.04 -1.30
N GLU A 151 -25.05 -3.99 -2.16
CA GLU A 151 -25.88 -5.18 -2.42
C GLU A 151 -25.88 -6.20 -1.26
N GLN A 152 -24.89 -6.14 -0.37
CA GLN A 152 -24.75 -7.01 0.80
C GLN A 152 -25.25 -6.34 2.09
N SER A 153 -25.61 -5.04 2.03
CA SER A 153 -26.12 -4.33 3.19
C SER A 153 -27.46 -4.94 3.63
N PRO A 154 -27.67 -5.23 4.93
CA PRO A 154 -28.97 -5.69 5.45
C PRO A 154 -30.13 -4.72 5.15
N LEU A 155 -29.82 -3.46 4.80
CA LEU A 155 -30.77 -2.42 4.42
C LEU A 155 -31.15 -2.44 2.93
N ALA A 156 -30.46 -3.20 2.09
CA ALA A 156 -30.74 -3.32 0.64
C ALA A 156 -32.13 -3.92 0.36
N GLY A 157 -32.71 -4.64 1.33
CA GLY A 157 -34.08 -5.17 1.27
C GLY A 157 -35.18 -4.15 1.63
N SER A 158 -34.85 -2.90 1.99
CA SER A 158 -35.86 -1.90 2.41
C SER A 158 -35.99 -0.68 1.49
N GLN A 159 -35.27 -0.60 0.37
CA GLN A 159 -35.49 0.46 -0.62
C GLN A 159 -36.36 -0.04 -1.78
N THR A 160 -37.65 -0.25 -1.48
CA THR A 160 -38.70 -0.18 -2.51
C THR A 160 -39.37 1.18 -2.40
N LEU A 161 -39.36 1.93 -3.51
CA LEU A 161 -40.23 3.06 -3.86
C LEU A 161 -39.95 4.41 -3.20
N CYS A 162 -39.15 5.25 -3.87
CA CYS A 162 -39.44 6.69 -3.91
C CYS A 162 -40.31 6.96 -5.16
N PRO A 163 -41.54 7.48 -5.03
CA PRO A 163 -42.33 7.87 -6.19
C PRO A 163 -41.82 9.21 -6.75
N VAL A 164 -41.73 9.25 -8.07
CA VAL A 164 -41.44 10.44 -8.87
C VAL A 164 -42.48 11.52 -8.53
N ALA A 165 -42.02 12.66 -8.00
CA ALA A 165 -42.87 13.84 -7.85
C ALA A 165 -43.22 14.37 -9.24
N GLN A 166 -44.48 14.18 -9.64
CA GLN A 166 -45.09 14.90 -10.76
C GLN A 166 -45.22 16.37 -10.37
N THR A 167 -44.45 17.24 -11.01
CA THR A 167 -44.69 18.68 -11.01
C THR A 167 -45.90 18.98 -11.90
N SER A 168 -47.02 19.36 -11.28
CA SER A 168 -48.11 20.06 -11.96
C SER A 168 -47.74 21.52 -12.17
N ALA A 169 -47.68 21.98 -13.41
CA ALA A 169 -47.68 23.39 -13.75
C ALA A 169 -49.13 23.90 -13.79
N ALA A 170 -49.38 25.01 -13.10
CA ALA A 170 -50.52 25.89 -13.32
C ALA A 170 -50.04 27.11 -14.13
#